data_AF-A0A520CA06-F1
#
_entry.id   AF-A0A520CA06-F1
#
_cell.length_a   1.000
_cell.length_b   1.000
_cell.length_c   1.000
_cell.angle_alpha   90.00
_cell.angle_beta   90.00
_cell.angle_gamma   90.00
#
_symmetry.space_group_name_H-M   'P 1'
#
loop_
_entity.id
_entity.type
_entity.pdbx_description
1 polymer ?
#
loop_
_entity_poly.entity_id
_entity_poly.type
_entity_poly.pdbx_seq_one_letter_code
_entity_poly.pdbx_strand_id
1 'polypeptide(L)'
;MLNKRLLIKNLLAHNDESSFYDKKRQLNLHTREGKAKFLKHICALSNSNPTNNSYIVVGVEDHTNEIMGDDFFDDSRIQNLVNAYLENPPQIQYENIQFPNLPKDKVIGLVTIKPNEDISYFKKGIHTIPAQSVFTRVGSNTHPIEGNFTKTNLNEETVLSIENNSRNSIEHTLDGVIDFLNNRHKDMQSNYKVYKELFIVCWAGIPKKIKGNTFFSRVDIELINEQIKLFYSVLDDVTIEYNDDEFIITEYVSLGLNDKTSFYPLERVSIFFHDNGYYQIERNMLFSPPEFNKRMLHHIYNSNVSLIRKMQKGLQLSDREIKDLEHLSSNMMICYLNGFDEAKNQLIEAKPLLKTAKNKMVYISFKEAMRILRKMKYDNN
;
A
#
# COMPACT_ATOMS: atom_id res chain seq x y z
N MET A 1 6.15 12.51 -16.21
CA MET A 1 7.42 11.79 -15.97
C MET A 1 7.08 10.34 -15.65
N LEU A 2 7.90 9.38 -16.08
CA LEU A 2 7.59 7.96 -15.86
C LEU A 2 7.96 7.55 -14.43
N ASN A 3 6.99 7.05 -13.66
CA ASN A 3 7.22 6.54 -12.31
C ASN A 3 7.83 5.15 -12.43
N LYS A 4 9.14 5.04 -12.14
CA LYS A 4 9.91 3.81 -12.35
C LYS A 4 9.49 2.67 -11.44
N ARG A 5 9.04 2.97 -10.21
CA ARG A 5 8.51 1.94 -9.30
C ARG A 5 7.19 1.38 -9.82
N LEU A 6 6.31 2.26 -10.31
CA LEU A 6 5.05 1.84 -10.91
C LEU A 6 5.28 1.05 -12.21
N LEU A 7 6.26 1.46 -13.02
CA LEU A 7 6.70 0.70 -14.19
C LEU A 7 7.14 -0.71 -13.83
N ILE A 8 8.02 -0.87 -12.84
CA ILE A 8 8.47 -2.19 -12.39
C ILE A 8 7.29 -3.05 -11.91
N LYS A 9 6.37 -2.48 -11.12
CA LYS A 9 5.15 -3.19 -10.69
C LYS A 9 4.30 -3.65 -11.88
N ASN A 10 4.08 -2.77 -12.86
CA ASN A 10 3.29 -3.10 -14.05
C ASN A 10 3.98 -4.16 -14.93
N LEU A 11 5.30 -4.10 -15.07
CA LEU A 11 6.09 -5.12 -15.78
C LEU A 11 5.98 -6.49 -15.10
N LEU A 12 6.06 -6.54 -13.77
CA LEU A 12 5.95 -7.78 -12.98
C LEU A 12 4.53 -8.34 -12.90
N ALA A 13 3.51 -7.48 -12.89
CA ALA A 13 2.11 -7.90 -12.70
C ALA A 13 1.47 -8.45 -13.97
N HIS A 14 1.89 -7.98 -15.14
CA HIS A 14 1.21 -8.26 -16.40
C HIS A 14 1.95 -9.21 -17.34
N ASN A 15 3.20 -9.61 -17.05
CA ASN A 15 4.00 -10.39 -17.97
C ASN A 15 4.94 -11.38 -17.26
N ASP A 16 4.88 -12.65 -17.69
CA ASP A 16 6.06 -13.52 -17.67
C ASP A 16 7.09 -12.99 -18.67
N GLU A 17 8.36 -13.42 -18.56
CA GLU A 17 9.42 -12.95 -19.47
C GLU A 17 8.99 -12.99 -20.94
N SER A 18 9.19 -11.89 -21.66
CA SER A 18 8.64 -11.66 -22.99
C SER A 18 9.70 -11.14 -23.95
N SER A 19 9.32 -10.89 -25.20
CA SER A 19 10.25 -10.40 -26.22
C SER A 19 10.76 -8.97 -25.98
N PHE A 20 10.16 -8.21 -25.05
CA PHE A 20 10.60 -6.86 -24.65
C PHE A 20 11.03 -6.75 -23.18
N TYR A 21 10.86 -7.82 -22.39
CA TYR A 21 11.05 -7.80 -20.94
C TYR A 21 11.76 -9.07 -20.43
N ASP A 22 12.74 -8.89 -19.56
CA ASP A 22 13.54 -9.96 -18.95
C ASP A 22 13.72 -9.67 -17.44
N LYS A 23 13.80 -10.73 -16.62
CA LYS A 23 14.10 -10.62 -15.19
C LYS A 23 15.42 -11.31 -14.92
N LYS A 24 16.17 -10.79 -13.95
CA LYS A 24 17.41 -11.41 -13.49
C LYS A 24 17.53 -11.26 -11.99
N ARG A 25 18.00 -12.31 -11.32
CA ARG A 25 18.30 -12.22 -9.90
C ARG A 25 19.43 -11.23 -9.57
N GLN A 26 20.49 -11.22 -10.40
CA GLN A 26 21.66 -10.36 -10.18
C GLN A 26 22.40 -10.07 -11.50
N LEU A 27 23.07 -8.92 -11.60
CA LEU A 27 23.91 -8.55 -12.74
C LEU A 27 25.37 -8.99 -12.57
N ASN A 28 25.75 -10.10 -13.21
CA ASN A 28 27.13 -10.60 -13.16
C ASN A 28 28.03 -9.96 -14.24
N LEU A 29 28.52 -8.74 -14.00
CA LEU A 29 29.37 -8.05 -14.98
C LEU A 29 30.89 -8.14 -14.70
N HIS A 30 31.30 -8.92 -13.70
CA HIS A 30 32.71 -9.11 -13.34
C HIS A 30 33.41 -10.23 -14.13
N THR A 31 32.66 -11.22 -14.61
CA THR A 31 33.21 -12.36 -15.37
C THR A 31 33.01 -12.19 -16.86
N ARG A 32 33.89 -12.81 -17.67
CA ARG A 32 33.76 -12.78 -19.14
C ARG A 32 32.48 -13.46 -19.63
N GLU A 33 32.06 -14.52 -18.94
CA GLU A 33 30.80 -15.23 -19.21
C GLU A 33 29.58 -14.35 -18.88
N GLY A 34 29.55 -13.72 -17.71
CA GLY A 34 28.43 -12.89 -17.31
C GLY A 34 28.25 -11.65 -18.19
N LYS A 35 29.37 -11.00 -18.59
CA LYS A 35 29.36 -9.96 -19.63
C LYS A 35 28.80 -10.46 -20.96
N ALA A 36 29.19 -11.66 -21.39
CA ALA A 36 28.69 -12.25 -22.63
C ALA A 36 27.18 -12.50 -22.58
N LYS A 37 26.68 -13.07 -21.48
CA LYS A 37 25.24 -13.30 -21.26
C LYS A 37 24.46 -11.98 -21.27
N PHE A 38 24.92 -10.98 -20.54
CA PHE A 38 24.27 -9.66 -20.52
C PHE A 38 24.22 -9.02 -21.91
N LEU A 39 25.36 -8.96 -22.61
CA LEU A 39 25.44 -8.42 -23.97
C LEU A 39 24.52 -9.18 -24.95
N LYS A 40 24.40 -10.49 -24.79
CA LYS A 40 23.49 -11.32 -25.60
C LYS A 40 22.03 -10.91 -25.39
N HIS A 41 21.61 -10.69 -24.15
CA HIS A 41 20.26 -10.20 -23.85
C HIS A 41 20.01 -8.80 -24.39
N ILE A 42 20.95 -7.87 -24.21
CA ILE A 42 20.85 -6.52 -24.78
C ILE A 42 20.67 -6.56 -26.30
N CYS A 43 21.52 -7.31 -27.00
CA CYS A 43 21.47 -7.46 -28.44
C CYS A 43 20.11 -8.03 -28.88
N ALA A 44 19.64 -9.07 -28.21
CA ALA A 44 18.38 -9.72 -28.53
C ALA A 44 17.16 -8.82 -28.31
N LEU A 45 17.09 -8.15 -27.16
CA LEU A 45 16.00 -7.24 -26.81
C LEU A 45 15.94 -6.04 -27.75
N SER A 46 17.09 -5.43 -28.07
CA SER A 46 17.14 -4.31 -29.01
C SER A 46 16.70 -4.70 -30.42
N ASN A 47 17.17 -5.84 -30.92
CA ASN A 47 16.80 -6.30 -32.26
C ASN A 47 15.33 -6.73 -32.39
N SER A 48 14.71 -7.19 -31.30
CA SER A 48 13.29 -7.55 -31.27
C SER A 48 12.35 -6.35 -31.06
N ASN A 49 12.87 -5.15 -30.74
CA ASN A 49 12.06 -3.99 -30.37
C ASN A 49 12.66 -2.69 -30.95
N PRO A 50 12.58 -2.46 -32.26
CA PRO A 50 13.21 -1.28 -32.86
C PRO A 50 12.43 0.02 -32.67
N THR A 51 11.14 -0.02 -32.30
CA THR A 51 10.30 1.18 -32.12
C THR A 51 9.85 1.43 -30.68
N ASN A 52 10.08 0.49 -29.75
CA ASN A 52 9.71 0.63 -28.35
C ASN A 52 10.89 0.34 -27.41
N ASN A 53 10.78 0.80 -26.16
CA ASN A 53 11.75 0.44 -25.14
C ASN A 53 11.64 -1.05 -24.78
N SER A 54 12.76 -1.61 -24.33
CA SER A 54 12.82 -2.92 -23.68
C SER A 54 13.41 -2.79 -22.28
N TYR A 55 13.09 -3.75 -21.42
CA TYR A 55 13.37 -3.66 -20.00
C TYR A 55 14.04 -4.92 -19.46
N ILE A 56 15.05 -4.75 -18.59
CA ILE A 56 15.55 -5.82 -17.74
C ILE A 56 15.39 -5.38 -16.29
N VAL A 57 14.66 -6.15 -15.49
CA VAL A 57 14.50 -5.91 -14.06
C VAL A 57 15.43 -6.85 -13.29
N VAL A 58 16.27 -6.26 -12.43
CA VAL A 58 17.34 -6.94 -11.71
C VAL A 58 17.07 -6.93 -10.21
N GLY A 59 17.25 -8.07 -9.54
CA GLY A 59 16.93 -8.25 -8.13
C GLY A 59 15.55 -8.88 -7.89
N VAL A 60 15.03 -9.60 -8.88
CA VAL A 60 13.76 -10.33 -8.80
C VAL A 60 14.00 -11.81 -9.09
N GLU A 61 13.28 -12.68 -8.40
CA GLU A 61 13.29 -14.11 -8.68
C GLU A 61 12.54 -14.42 -9.98
N ASP A 62 13.15 -15.23 -10.84
CA ASP A 62 12.65 -15.62 -12.16
C ASP A 62 11.30 -16.36 -12.06
N HIS A 63 11.12 -17.26 -11.08
CA HIS A 63 9.93 -18.12 -10.98
C HIS A 63 8.78 -17.54 -10.15
N THR A 64 9.07 -16.82 -9.06
CA THR A 64 8.04 -16.36 -8.11
C THR A 64 7.68 -14.89 -8.24
N ASN A 65 8.42 -14.12 -9.07
CA ASN A 65 8.37 -12.66 -9.10
C ASN A 65 8.67 -12.00 -7.74
N GLU A 66 9.27 -12.74 -6.80
CA GLU A 66 9.63 -12.21 -5.50
C GLU A 66 10.79 -11.23 -5.64
N ILE A 67 10.60 -10.06 -5.04
CA ILE A 67 11.55 -8.95 -5.11
C ILE A 67 12.58 -9.17 -4.00
N MET A 68 13.79 -9.59 -4.38
CA MET A 68 14.88 -9.95 -3.47
C MET A 68 15.89 -8.83 -3.26
N GLY A 69 15.96 -7.92 -4.24
CA GLY A 69 16.93 -6.83 -4.30
C GLY A 69 18.33 -7.31 -4.66
N ASP A 70 19.06 -6.46 -5.36
CA ASP A 70 20.47 -6.62 -5.72
C ASP A 70 21.30 -5.49 -5.10
N ASP A 71 22.61 -5.64 -5.12
CA ASP A 71 23.54 -4.62 -4.66
C ASP A 71 23.52 -3.40 -5.61
N PHE A 72 23.84 -2.22 -5.08
CA PHE A 72 23.95 -1.01 -5.89
C PHE A 72 25.00 -1.17 -7.00
N PHE A 73 24.62 -0.80 -8.24
CA PHE A 73 25.52 -0.90 -9.39
C PHE A 73 25.73 0.47 -10.06
N ASP A 74 26.98 0.80 -10.40
CA ASP A 74 27.33 2.05 -11.10
C ASP A 74 27.15 1.89 -12.62
N ASP A 75 26.19 2.64 -13.17
CA ASP A 75 25.80 2.64 -14.60
C ASP A 75 26.94 3.06 -15.54
N SER A 76 27.94 3.81 -15.07
CA SER A 76 29.02 4.39 -15.91
C SER A 76 29.78 3.35 -16.76
N ARG A 77 29.71 2.06 -16.40
CA ARG A 77 30.40 0.96 -17.08
C ARG A 77 29.52 0.17 -18.04
N ILE A 78 28.20 0.30 -17.97
CA ILE A 78 27.26 -0.53 -18.74
C ILE A 78 27.25 -0.12 -20.21
N GLN A 79 26.98 1.15 -20.50
CA GLN A 79 26.99 1.64 -21.90
C GLN A 79 28.36 1.43 -22.57
N ASN A 80 29.45 1.64 -21.81
CA ASN A 80 30.80 1.42 -22.31
C ASN A 80 31.06 -0.05 -22.67
N LEU A 81 30.57 -1.00 -21.87
CA LEU A 81 30.65 -2.41 -22.18
C LEU A 81 29.90 -2.74 -23.47
N VAL A 82 28.68 -2.21 -23.63
CA VAL A 82 27.86 -2.45 -24.82
C VAL A 82 28.54 -1.88 -26.07
N ASN A 83 29.02 -0.64 -26.00
CA ASN A 83 29.73 0.02 -27.09
C ASN A 83 31.03 -0.70 -27.49
N ALA A 84 31.70 -1.37 -26.56
CA ALA A 84 32.95 -2.08 -26.83
C ALA A 84 32.75 -3.36 -27.65
N TYR A 85 31.60 -4.03 -27.52
CA TYR A 85 31.36 -5.36 -28.09
C TYR A 85 30.30 -5.41 -29.18
N LEU A 86 29.37 -4.44 -29.22
CA LEU A 86 28.34 -4.36 -30.25
C LEU A 86 28.68 -3.30 -31.30
N GLU A 87 28.36 -3.61 -32.55
CA GLU A 87 28.12 -2.61 -33.58
C GLU A 87 26.66 -2.17 -33.52
N ASN A 88 26.38 -0.92 -33.89
CA ASN A 88 25.06 -0.28 -33.73
C ASN A 88 24.50 -0.51 -32.31
N PRO A 89 25.24 -0.18 -31.23
CA PRO A 89 24.78 -0.47 -29.88
C PRO A 89 23.52 0.36 -29.54
N PRO A 90 22.50 -0.22 -28.90
CA PRO A 90 21.38 0.57 -28.40
C PRO A 90 21.86 1.51 -27.29
N GLN A 91 21.15 2.62 -27.12
CA GLN A 91 21.30 3.44 -25.92
C GLN A 91 20.63 2.73 -24.74
N ILE A 92 21.34 2.61 -23.64
CA ILE A 92 20.92 1.95 -22.42
C ILE A 92 21.02 2.93 -21.27
N GLN A 93 20.08 2.80 -20.35
CA GLN A 93 20.09 3.52 -19.09
C GLN A 93 19.88 2.52 -17.96
N TYR A 94 20.74 2.55 -16.95
CA TYR A 94 20.54 1.76 -15.74
C TYR A 94 20.18 2.67 -14.57
N GLU A 95 19.11 2.30 -13.86
CA GLU A 95 18.62 3.04 -12.70
C GLU A 95 18.56 2.11 -11.49
N ASN A 96 19.19 2.52 -10.38
CA ASN A 96 19.04 1.87 -9.08
C ASN A 96 17.77 2.40 -8.40
N ILE A 97 16.75 1.56 -8.30
CA ILE A 97 15.44 1.96 -7.78
C ILE A 97 15.22 1.28 -6.43
N GLN A 98 15.08 2.09 -5.39
CA GLN A 98 14.71 1.57 -4.07
C GLN A 98 13.28 1.02 -4.12
N PHE A 99 13.06 -0.17 -3.55
CA PHE A 99 11.76 -0.86 -3.57
C PHE A 99 11.29 -1.17 -2.13
N PRO A 100 9.97 -1.12 -1.85
CA PRO A 100 9.45 -1.44 -0.51
C PRO A 100 9.83 -2.86 -0.07
N ASN A 101 10.04 -3.06 1.24
CA ASN A 101 10.38 -4.34 1.88
C ASN A 101 11.77 -4.91 1.53
N LEU A 102 12.62 -4.15 0.83
CA LEU A 102 14.04 -4.50 0.68
C LEU A 102 14.90 -3.92 1.81
N PRO A 103 15.98 -4.60 2.22
CA PRO A 103 17.01 -4.03 3.09
C PRO A 103 17.55 -2.70 2.55
N LYS A 104 17.97 -1.79 3.44
CA LYS A 104 18.41 -0.42 3.08
C LYS A 104 19.60 -0.36 2.11
N ASP A 105 20.38 -1.43 2.08
CA ASP A 105 21.56 -1.63 1.24
C ASP A 105 21.24 -2.28 -0.12
N LYS A 106 19.98 -2.66 -0.36
CA LYS A 106 19.52 -3.31 -1.59
C LYS A 106 18.63 -2.42 -2.45
N VAL A 107 18.73 -2.62 -3.76
CA VAL A 107 17.96 -1.89 -4.78
C VAL A 107 17.45 -2.84 -5.85
N ILE A 108 16.50 -2.38 -6.65
CA ILE A 108 16.13 -3.04 -7.90
C ILE A 108 16.78 -2.29 -9.04
N GLY A 109 17.56 -3.01 -9.84
CA GLY A 109 18.14 -2.45 -11.05
C GLY A 109 17.11 -2.45 -12.18
N LEU A 110 16.90 -1.32 -12.82
CA LEU A 110 16.11 -1.24 -14.05
C LEU A 110 17.03 -0.85 -15.21
N VAL A 111 17.23 -1.80 -16.13
CA VAL A 111 17.88 -1.53 -17.41
C VAL A 111 16.78 -1.13 -18.40
N THR A 112 16.82 0.10 -18.90
CA THR A 112 16.00 0.54 -20.03
C THR A 112 16.85 0.53 -21.30
N ILE A 113 16.44 -0.25 -22.29
CA ILE A 113 17.09 -0.34 -23.60
C ILE A 113 16.21 0.45 -24.57
N LYS A 114 16.76 1.52 -25.15
CA LYS A 114 16.01 2.36 -26.09
C LYS A 114 15.84 1.68 -27.45
N PRO A 115 14.77 2.04 -28.19
CA PRO A 115 14.60 1.62 -29.57
C PRO A 115 15.83 1.97 -30.41
N ASN A 116 16.17 1.06 -31.31
CA ASN A 116 17.29 1.21 -32.24
C ASN A 116 16.84 0.67 -33.59
N GLU A 117 16.93 1.50 -34.63
CA GLU A 117 16.53 1.12 -35.99
C GLU A 117 17.52 0.11 -36.58
N ASP A 118 18.82 0.36 -36.38
CA ASP A 118 19.90 -0.46 -36.93
C ASP A 118 20.04 -1.81 -36.22
N ILE A 119 20.37 -2.86 -36.97
CA ILE A 119 20.60 -4.20 -36.39
C ILE A 119 21.88 -4.16 -35.56
N SER A 120 21.75 -4.45 -34.26
CA SER A 120 22.86 -4.61 -33.34
C SER A 120 23.46 -6.01 -33.48
N TYR A 121 24.79 -6.10 -33.53
CA TYR A 121 25.49 -7.39 -33.63
C TYR A 121 26.87 -7.34 -32.97
N PHE A 122 27.44 -8.51 -32.67
CA PHE A 122 28.73 -8.60 -31.98
C PHE A 122 29.89 -8.30 -32.94
N LYS A 123 30.52 -7.12 -32.84
CA LYS A 123 31.74 -6.84 -33.63
C LYS A 123 32.98 -7.57 -33.12
N LYS A 124 32.96 -8.06 -31.87
CA LYS A 124 34.04 -8.84 -31.24
C LYS A 124 33.45 -10.02 -30.48
N GLY A 125 34.15 -11.16 -30.52
CA GLY A 125 33.76 -12.34 -29.77
C GLY A 125 34.01 -12.21 -28.26
N ILE A 126 33.12 -12.82 -27.46
CA ILE A 126 33.24 -12.87 -26.00
C ILE A 126 32.74 -14.20 -25.46
N HIS A 127 33.56 -14.88 -24.65
CA HIS A 127 33.28 -16.22 -24.12
C HIS A 127 32.95 -17.20 -25.27
N THR A 128 31.73 -17.74 -25.33
CA THR A 128 31.25 -18.67 -26.37
C THR A 128 30.56 -17.97 -27.55
N ILE A 129 30.42 -16.64 -27.51
CA ILE A 129 29.76 -15.87 -28.55
C ILE A 129 30.79 -15.43 -29.60
N PRO A 130 30.71 -15.91 -30.86
CA PRO A 130 31.61 -15.49 -31.92
C PRO A 130 31.31 -14.06 -32.40
N ALA A 131 32.29 -13.44 -33.05
CA ALA A 131 32.06 -12.18 -33.76
C ALA A 131 31.04 -12.38 -34.90
N GLN A 132 30.39 -11.30 -35.31
CA GLN A 132 29.29 -11.24 -36.27
C GLN A 132 27.99 -11.95 -35.82
N SER A 133 27.90 -12.40 -34.56
CA SER A 133 26.67 -12.97 -34.04
C SER A 133 25.56 -11.93 -33.94
N VAL A 134 24.37 -12.28 -34.41
CA VAL A 134 23.12 -11.52 -34.25
C VAL A 134 22.17 -12.36 -33.40
N PHE A 135 21.48 -11.72 -32.47
CA PHE A 135 20.47 -12.38 -31.64
C PHE A 135 19.14 -11.64 -31.71
N THR A 136 18.06 -12.40 -31.55
CA THR A 136 16.70 -11.90 -31.31
C THR A 136 16.03 -12.66 -30.20
N ARG A 137 14.95 -12.08 -29.69
CA ARG A 137 14.12 -12.65 -28.64
C ARG A 137 12.73 -13.02 -29.18
N VAL A 138 12.32 -14.25 -28.91
CA VAL A 138 10.99 -14.80 -29.23
C VAL A 138 10.41 -15.39 -27.95
N GLY A 139 9.33 -14.79 -27.43
CA GLY A 139 8.88 -15.06 -26.05
C GLY A 139 10.00 -14.75 -25.05
N SER A 140 10.27 -15.66 -24.12
CA SER A 140 11.37 -15.55 -23.15
C SER A 140 12.74 -16.00 -23.68
N ASN A 141 12.81 -16.59 -24.89
CA ASN A 141 14.02 -17.22 -25.39
C ASN A 141 14.83 -16.34 -26.34
N THR A 142 16.16 -16.41 -26.23
CA THR A 142 17.09 -15.73 -27.14
C THR A 142 17.65 -16.70 -28.18
N HIS A 143 17.40 -16.40 -29.45
CA HIS A 143 17.81 -17.19 -30.60
C HIS A 143 18.93 -16.49 -31.40
N PRO A 144 19.99 -17.23 -31.80
CA PRO A 144 20.91 -16.72 -32.82
C PRO A 144 20.19 -16.68 -34.18
N ILE A 145 20.60 -15.73 -35.01
CA ILE A 145 20.10 -15.59 -36.37
C ILE A 145 21.20 -16.01 -37.35
N GLU A 146 20.81 -16.82 -38.33
CA GLU A 146 21.63 -17.15 -39.50
C GLU A 146 20.98 -16.52 -40.75
N GLY A 147 21.71 -15.66 -41.46
CA GLY A 147 21.25 -15.04 -42.71
C GLY A 147 20.54 -13.68 -42.55
N ASN A 148 19.69 -13.33 -43.52
CA ASN A 148 19.03 -12.02 -43.59
C ASN A 148 17.91 -11.93 -42.53
N PHE A 149 17.98 -10.89 -41.70
CA PHE A 149 16.99 -10.61 -40.67
C PHE A 149 16.33 -9.25 -40.88
N THR A 150 15.01 -9.24 -40.74
CA THR A 150 14.19 -8.03 -40.72
C THR A 150 13.52 -7.90 -39.36
N LYS A 151 13.66 -6.73 -38.76
CA LYS A 151 13.04 -6.43 -37.45
C LYS A 151 11.51 -6.36 -37.58
N THR A 152 10.82 -6.73 -36.51
CA THR A 152 9.35 -6.74 -36.43
C THR A 152 8.88 -5.91 -35.23
N ASN A 153 7.79 -5.15 -35.42
CA ASN A 153 7.20 -4.30 -34.38
C ASN A 153 5.95 -4.96 -33.80
N LEU A 154 6.14 -5.91 -32.90
CA LEU A 154 5.02 -6.64 -32.28
C LEU A 154 4.63 -6.10 -30.91
N ASN A 155 5.53 -5.40 -30.21
CA ASN A 155 5.35 -5.03 -28.80
C ASN A 155 5.01 -3.55 -28.58
N GLU A 156 4.96 -2.75 -29.64
CA GLU A 156 4.88 -1.28 -29.53
C GLU A 156 3.65 -0.83 -28.73
N GLU A 157 2.46 -1.32 -29.09
CA GLU A 157 1.22 -0.98 -28.41
C GLU A 157 1.22 -1.45 -26.94
N THR A 158 1.70 -2.68 -26.68
CA THR A 158 1.78 -3.23 -25.32
C THR A 158 2.72 -2.42 -24.45
N VAL A 159 3.93 -2.13 -24.92
CA VAL A 159 4.91 -1.35 -24.16
C VAL A 159 4.42 0.08 -23.92
N LEU A 160 3.84 0.72 -24.94
CA LEU A 160 3.27 2.05 -24.79
C LEU A 160 2.15 2.08 -23.74
N SER A 161 1.29 1.06 -23.71
CA SER A 161 0.23 0.93 -22.71
C SER A 161 0.79 0.82 -21.28
N ILE A 162 1.83 -0.01 -21.09
CA ILE A 162 2.50 -0.20 -19.79
C ILE A 162 3.17 1.09 -19.35
N GLU A 163 3.88 1.77 -20.25
CA GLU A 163 4.54 3.04 -19.95
C GLU A 163 3.54 4.14 -19.59
N ASN A 164 2.43 4.24 -20.31
CA ASN A 164 1.38 5.22 -20.02
C ASN A 164 0.73 4.98 -18.67
N ASN A 165 0.41 3.71 -18.35
CA ASN A 165 -0.09 3.32 -17.02
C ASN A 165 0.93 3.53 -15.90
N SER A 166 2.19 3.82 -16.25
CA SER A 166 3.28 4.07 -15.31
C SER A 166 3.65 5.55 -15.18
N ARG A 167 2.92 6.47 -15.85
CA ARG A 167 3.14 7.91 -15.73
C ARG A 167 2.26 8.49 -14.62
N ASN A 168 2.88 9.19 -13.67
CA ASN A 168 2.13 10.09 -12.78
C ASN A 168 1.86 11.38 -13.54
N SER A 169 0.59 11.73 -13.78
CA SER A 169 0.20 13.01 -14.36
C SER A 169 0.08 14.07 -13.26
N ILE A 170 0.80 15.18 -13.42
CA ILE A 170 0.70 16.34 -12.52
C ILE A 170 -0.73 16.88 -12.54
N GLU A 171 -1.35 16.92 -13.73
CA GLU A 171 -2.74 17.32 -13.92
C GLU A 171 -3.67 16.45 -13.07
N HIS A 172 -3.60 15.11 -13.20
CA HIS A 172 -4.45 14.23 -12.38
C HIS A 172 -4.17 14.32 -10.88
N THR A 173 -2.92 14.61 -10.49
CA THR A 173 -2.57 14.81 -9.08
C THR A 173 -3.20 16.09 -8.56
N LEU A 174 -3.09 17.18 -9.31
CA LEU A 174 -3.69 18.48 -8.98
C LEU A 174 -5.23 18.39 -8.97
N ASP A 175 -5.82 17.77 -9.98
CA ASP A 175 -7.25 17.50 -10.05
C ASP A 175 -7.72 16.68 -8.85
N GLY A 176 -6.95 15.66 -8.45
CA GLY A 176 -7.23 14.85 -7.27
C GLY A 176 -7.24 15.66 -5.98
N VAL A 177 -6.28 16.59 -5.82
CA VAL A 177 -6.24 17.51 -4.66
C VAL A 177 -7.43 18.47 -4.70
N ILE A 178 -7.70 19.11 -5.84
CA ILE A 178 -8.80 20.07 -6.01
C ILE A 178 -10.15 19.38 -5.77
N ASP A 179 -10.34 18.18 -6.31
CA ASP A 179 -11.55 17.39 -6.16
C ASP A 179 -11.76 16.97 -4.70
N PHE A 180 -10.71 16.50 -4.02
CA PHE A 180 -10.77 16.16 -2.60
C PHE A 180 -11.19 17.36 -1.74
N LEU A 181 -10.56 18.52 -1.97
CA LEU A 181 -10.81 19.71 -1.16
C LEU A 181 -12.20 20.32 -1.40
N ASN A 182 -12.68 20.35 -2.65
CA ASN A 182 -13.87 21.14 -3.01
C ASN A 182 -15.14 20.31 -3.25
N ASN A 183 -15.01 19.06 -3.70
CA ASN A 183 -16.17 18.28 -4.18
C ASN A 183 -16.54 17.13 -3.24
N ARG A 184 -15.54 16.39 -2.73
CA ARG A 184 -15.78 15.15 -1.97
C ARG A 184 -16.35 15.38 -0.56
N HIS A 185 -15.90 16.45 0.10
CA HIS A 185 -16.18 16.69 1.51
C HIS A 185 -16.73 18.09 1.80
N LYS A 186 -17.80 18.50 1.09
CA LYS A 186 -18.37 19.87 1.14
C LYS A 186 -18.68 20.39 2.54
N ASP A 187 -19.07 19.51 3.47
CA ASP A 187 -19.48 19.87 4.83
C ASP A 187 -18.39 19.61 5.89
N MET A 188 -17.14 19.36 5.46
CA MET A 188 -16.03 19.04 6.37
C MET A 188 -14.91 20.05 6.20
N GLN A 189 -14.16 20.28 7.28
CA GLN A 189 -12.90 21.01 7.17
C GLN A 189 -11.90 20.10 6.45
N SER A 190 -11.34 20.57 5.34
CA SER A 190 -10.36 19.84 4.54
C SER A 190 -9.04 20.62 4.43
N ASN A 191 -7.94 19.89 4.32
CA ASN A 191 -6.62 20.46 4.09
C ASN A 191 -5.68 19.43 3.44
N TYR A 192 -4.52 19.89 2.98
CA TYR A 192 -3.47 19.04 2.43
C TYR A 192 -2.10 19.39 3.00
N LYS A 193 -1.17 18.44 2.95
CA LYS A 193 0.25 18.64 3.26
C LYS A 193 1.10 17.90 2.24
N VAL A 194 2.08 18.61 1.70
CA VAL A 194 3.10 18.03 0.82
C VAL A 194 4.28 17.61 1.66
N TYR A 195 4.74 16.38 1.47
CA TYR A 195 5.94 15.83 2.12
C TYR A 195 7.00 15.53 1.07
N LYS A 196 8.21 15.99 1.34
CA LYS A 196 9.42 15.66 0.56
C LYS A 196 9.29 15.91 -0.94
N GLU A 197 8.40 16.83 -1.33
CA GLU A 197 8.00 17.13 -2.71
C GLU A 197 7.41 15.94 -3.51
N LEU A 198 7.17 14.80 -2.86
CA LEU A 198 6.81 13.54 -3.52
C LEU A 198 5.42 13.03 -3.13
N PHE A 199 4.94 13.42 -1.96
CA PHE A 199 3.69 12.91 -1.40
C PHE A 199 2.74 14.04 -1.07
N ILE A 200 1.47 13.88 -1.44
CA ILE A 200 0.41 14.81 -1.07
C ILE A 200 -0.62 14.03 -0.25
N VAL A 201 -0.64 14.32 1.05
CA VAL A 201 -1.66 13.80 1.96
C VAL A 201 -2.77 14.84 2.04
N CYS A 202 -3.97 14.44 1.64
CA CYS A 202 -5.19 15.21 1.87
C CYS A 202 -5.95 14.62 3.05
N TRP A 203 -6.55 15.48 3.88
CA TRP A 203 -7.41 15.06 4.96
C TRP A 203 -8.64 15.95 5.07
N ALA A 204 -9.76 15.36 5.50
CA ALA A 204 -11.00 16.06 5.78
C ALA A 204 -11.61 15.53 7.08
N GLY A 205 -12.28 16.40 7.85
CA GLY A 205 -12.98 16.01 9.07
C GLY A 205 -13.88 17.11 9.63
N ILE A 206 -14.83 16.74 10.48
CA ILE A 206 -15.72 17.68 11.19
C ILE A 206 -15.09 18.02 12.54
N PRO A 207 -14.63 19.27 12.75
CA PRO A 207 -13.96 19.67 13.99
C PRO A 207 -14.93 19.67 15.19
N LYS A 208 -14.43 19.23 16.34
CA LYS A 208 -15.13 19.11 17.61
C LYS A 208 -14.19 19.53 18.74
N LYS A 209 -14.51 20.62 19.44
CA LYS A 209 -13.71 21.11 20.57
C LYS A 209 -14.22 20.52 21.88
N ILE A 210 -13.35 19.86 22.62
CA ILE A 210 -13.67 19.26 23.93
C ILE A 210 -12.53 19.57 24.89
N LYS A 211 -12.85 20.22 26.02
CA LYS A 211 -11.88 20.54 27.09
C LYS A 211 -10.60 21.24 26.58
N GLY A 212 -10.71 22.09 25.55
CA GLY A 212 -9.60 22.82 24.95
C GLY A 212 -8.86 22.08 23.81
N ASN A 213 -9.09 20.79 23.63
CA ASN A 213 -8.51 20.00 22.53
C ASN A 213 -9.44 19.95 21.33
N THR A 214 -8.87 19.94 20.12
CA THR A 214 -9.60 19.81 18.86
C THR A 214 -9.54 18.35 18.39
N PHE A 215 -10.70 17.72 18.29
CA PHE A 215 -10.90 16.42 17.68
C PHE A 215 -11.59 16.58 16.33
N PHE A 216 -11.52 15.56 15.50
CA PHE A 216 -12.25 15.48 14.23
C PHE A 216 -13.09 14.21 14.21
N SER A 217 -14.34 14.35 13.79
CA SER A 217 -15.24 13.22 13.52
C SER A 217 -15.48 13.12 12.01
N ARG A 218 -15.91 11.95 11.52
CA ARG A 218 -16.10 11.70 10.08
C ARG A 218 -14.85 12.07 9.26
N VAL A 219 -13.75 11.42 9.58
CA VAL A 219 -12.44 11.71 8.99
C VAL A 219 -12.17 10.85 7.77
N ASP A 220 -11.65 11.47 6.72
CA ASP A 220 -11.12 10.83 5.52
C ASP A 220 -9.71 11.35 5.26
N ILE A 221 -8.74 10.46 5.07
CA ILE A 221 -7.33 10.80 4.85
C ILE A 221 -6.81 9.96 3.70
N GLU A 222 -6.32 10.62 2.66
CA GLU A 222 -5.89 10.01 1.41
C GLU A 222 -4.49 10.48 1.00
N LEU A 223 -3.71 9.54 0.46
CA LEU A 223 -2.46 9.83 -0.24
C LEU A 223 -2.78 9.93 -1.74
N ILE A 224 -2.89 11.16 -2.25
CA ILE A 224 -3.45 11.43 -3.58
C ILE A 224 -2.58 10.84 -4.69
N ASN A 225 -1.26 10.99 -4.58
CA ASN A 225 -0.29 10.55 -5.59
C ASN A 225 -0.32 9.03 -5.83
N GLU A 226 -0.76 8.26 -4.83
CA GLU A 226 -0.88 6.80 -4.91
C GLU A 226 -2.34 6.32 -4.97
N GLN A 227 -3.31 7.24 -4.87
CA GLN A 227 -4.76 6.95 -4.79
C GLN A 227 -5.12 5.98 -3.65
N ILE A 228 -4.41 6.09 -2.52
CA ILE A 228 -4.59 5.21 -1.36
C ILE A 228 -5.35 5.95 -0.26
N LYS A 229 -6.35 5.29 0.32
CA LYS A 229 -7.02 5.75 1.55
C LYS A 229 -6.21 5.31 2.76
N LEU A 230 -5.56 6.26 3.43
CA LEU A 230 -4.71 6.02 4.60
C LEU A 230 -5.56 5.78 5.84
N PHE A 231 -6.67 6.51 5.98
CA PHE A 231 -7.59 6.36 7.10
C PHE A 231 -9.00 6.81 6.71
N TYR A 232 -10.01 6.11 7.22
CA TYR A 232 -11.39 6.55 7.12
C TYR A 232 -12.18 6.10 8.34
N SER A 233 -12.88 7.04 8.96
CA SER A 233 -13.81 6.72 10.04
C SER A 233 -15.00 7.67 10.06
N VAL A 234 -16.21 7.10 10.14
CA VAL A 234 -17.46 7.85 10.30
C VAL A 234 -17.77 8.17 11.77
N LEU A 235 -17.30 7.33 12.67
CA LEU A 235 -17.81 7.23 14.04
C LEU A 235 -16.76 7.62 15.09
N ASP A 236 -15.48 7.54 14.74
CA ASP A 236 -14.41 7.78 15.69
C ASP A 236 -14.06 9.27 15.74
N ASP A 237 -13.74 9.72 16.95
CA ASP A 237 -13.12 11.01 17.17
C ASP A 237 -11.61 10.79 17.06
N VAL A 238 -10.92 11.57 16.23
CA VAL A 238 -9.47 11.46 16.02
C VAL A 238 -8.79 12.80 16.26
N THR A 239 -7.52 12.78 16.64
CA THR A 239 -6.64 13.94 16.48
C THR A 239 -5.72 13.73 15.29
N ILE A 240 -5.45 14.82 14.59
CA ILE A 240 -4.55 14.87 13.43
C ILE A 240 -3.45 15.86 13.77
N GLU A 241 -2.20 15.39 13.75
CA GLU A 241 -1.00 16.18 14.01
C GLU A 241 -0.01 15.91 12.88
N TYR A 242 0.68 16.94 12.41
CA TYR A 242 1.70 16.75 11.36
C TYR A 242 2.75 17.86 11.37
N ASN A 243 3.94 17.50 10.90
CA ASN A 243 5.05 18.41 10.66
C ASN A 243 5.58 18.24 9.22
N ASP A 244 6.85 18.52 8.95
CA ASP A 244 7.44 18.40 7.61
C ASP A 244 7.85 16.98 7.24
N ASP A 245 7.95 16.07 8.22
CA ASP A 245 8.45 14.71 8.08
C ASP A 245 7.41 13.64 8.45
N GLU A 246 6.43 13.96 9.30
CA GLU A 246 5.50 12.97 9.85
C GLU A 246 4.05 13.47 9.83
N PHE A 247 3.11 12.55 9.55
CA PHE A 247 1.67 12.71 9.73
C PHE A 247 1.14 11.68 10.74
N ILE A 248 0.52 12.15 11.81
CA ILE A 248 0.08 11.34 12.95
C ILE A 248 -1.44 11.42 13.08
N ILE A 249 -2.05 10.25 13.25
CA ILE A 249 -3.47 10.08 13.51
C ILE A 249 -3.59 9.36 14.85
N THR A 250 -4.31 9.93 15.81
CA THR A 250 -4.65 9.21 17.05
C THR A 250 -6.16 9.03 17.12
N GLU A 251 -6.61 7.77 17.08
CA GLU A 251 -8.03 7.40 17.25
C GLU A 251 -8.38 7.41 18.74
N TYR A 252 -9.57 7.94 19.07
CA TYR A 252 -10.12 7.92 20.42
C TYR A 252 -11.46 7.20 20.43
N VAL A 253 -11.69 6.47 21.52
CA VAL A 253 -12.99 5.85 21.82
C VAL A 253 -13.64 6.55 22.99
N SER A 254 -14.93 6.85 22.84
CA SER A 254 -15.74 7.36 23.94
C SER A 254 -16.23 6.18 24.78
N LEU A 255 -15.70 6.06 26.01
CA LEU A 255 -16.09 5.03 26.96
C LEU A 255 -16.58 5.68 28.24
N GLY A 256 -17.72 5.21 28.74
CA GLY A 256 -18.29 5.68 29.98
C GLY A 256 -19.49 4.84 30.38
N LEU A 257 -19.74 4.78 31.68
CA LEU A 257 -20.96 4.20 32.23
C LEU A 257 -22.01 5.29 32.26
N ASN A 258 -23.04 5.15 31.42
CA ASN A 258 -24.16 6.06 31.20
C ASN A 258 -23.79 7.44 30.58
N ASP A 259 -22.68 8.06 30.98
CA ASP A 259 -22.22 9.34 30.42
C ASP A 259 -20.93 9.16 29.59
N LYS A 260 -21.04 9.41 28.27
CA LYS A 260 -19.99 9.30 27.25
C LYS A 260 -18.94 10.45 27.30
N THR A 261 -18.53 10.88 28.50
CA THR A 261 -17.73 12.10 28.68
C THR A 261 -16.21 11.89 28.68
N SER A 262 -15.76 10.63 28.65
CA SER A 262 -14.34 10.28 28.71
C SER A 262 -13.86 9.69 27.38
N PHE A 263 -12.81 10.29 26.83
CA PHE A 263 -12.15 9.88 25.58
C PHE A 263 -10.86 9.16 25.93
N TYR A 264 -10.73 7.93 25.47
CA TYR A 264 -9.54 7.11 25.68
C TYR A 264 -8.82 6.93 24.34
N PRO A 265 -7.51 7.21 24.26
CA PRO A 265 -6.75 6.95 23.05
C PRO A 265 -6.76 5.45 22.78
N LEU A 266 -7.15 5.06 21.56
CA LEU A 266 -7.24 3.67 21.12
C LEU A 266 -5.97 3.27 20.40
N GLU A 267 -5.68 3.91 19.27
CA GLU A 267 -4.60 3.54 18.36
C GLU A 267 -3.98 4.81 17.80
N ARG A 268 -2.65 4.84 17.71
CA ARG A 268 -1.89 5.86 16.99
C ARG A 268 -1.33 5.27 15.72
N VAL A 269 -1.53 5.96 14.61
CA VAL A 269 -0.91 5.69 13.32
C VAL A 269 0.03 6.83 13.00
N SER A 270 1.32 6.54 12.89
CA SER A 270 2.37 7.49 12.52
C SER A 270 2.87 7.17 11.12
N ILE A 271 2.87 8.18 10.25
CA ILE A 271 3.31 8.05 8.85
C ILE A 271 4.54 8.94 8.65
N PHE A 272 5.71 8.32 8.52
CA PHE A 272 6.99 9.01 8.33
C PHE A 272 7.32 9.09 6.85
N PHE A 273 7.66 10.27 6.35
CA PHE A 273 8.02 10.52 4.95
C PHE A 273 9.51 10.85 4.82
N HIS A 274 10.16 10.26 3.83
CA HIS A 274 11.61 10.35 3.64
C HIS A 274 11.97 10.91 2.26
N ASP A 275 13.10 11.63 2.18
CA ASP A 275 13.58 12.32 0.97
C ASP A 275 13.87 11.37 -0.21
N ASN A 276 14.07 10.07 0.06
CA ASN A 276 14.24 9.03 -0.96
C ASN A 276 12.90 8.54 -1.57
N GLY A 277 11.80 9.26 -1.30
CA GLY A 277 10.48 8.88 -1.75
C GLY A 277 9.95 7.62 -1.09
N TYR A 278 10.38 7.30 0.13
CA TYR A 278 9.79 6.25 0.95
C TYR A 278 8.89 6.86 2.03
N TYR A 279 7.88 6.11 2.47
CA TYR A 279 7.18 6.40 3.70
C TYR A 279 6.93 5.13 4.50
N GLN A 280 6.97 5.25 5.83
CA GLN A 280 6.74 4.15 6.76
C GLN A 280 5.47 4.44 7.56
N ILE A 281 4.59 3.45 7.67
CA ILE A 281 3.41 3.53 8.54
C ILE A 281 3.67 2.66 9.75
N GLU A 282 3.72 3.27 10.92
CA GLU A 282 3.76 2.59 12.21
C GLU A 282 2.39 2.67 12.87
N ARG A 283 1.97 1.56 13.49
CA ARG A 283 0.73 1.49 14.27
C ARG A 283 1.08 1.10 15.69
N ASN A 284 0.53 1.83 16.65
CA ASN A 284 0.76 1.60 18.07
C ASN A 284 -0.58 1.66 18.81
N MET A 285 -0.97 0.55 19.46
CA MET A 285 -2.15 0.52 20.30
C MET A 285 -1.86 1.26 21.61
N LEU A 286 -2.60 2.35 21.85
CA LEU A 286 -2.47 3.18 23.05
C LEU A 286 -3.51 2.83 24.13
N PHE A 287 -4.43 1.94 23.80
CA PHE A 287 -5.61 1.71 24.62
C PHE A 287 -5.28 1.09 25.97
N SER A 288 -5.61 1.83 27.02
CA SER A 288 -5.68 1.32 28.39
C SER A 288 -7.14 1.33 28.83
N PRO A 289 -7.73 0.17 29.14
CA PRO A 289 -9.13 0.11 29.53
C PRO A 289 -9.35 0.82 30.87
N PRO A 290 -10.42 1.62 31.02
CA PRO A 290 -10.75 2.24 32.30
C PRO A 290 -11.12 1.20 33.35
N GLU A 291 -10.58 1.37 34.56
CA GLU A 291 -10.93 0.58 35.73
C GLU A 291 -12.17 1.15 36.42
N PHE A 292 -13.15 0.29 36.69
CA PHE A 292 -14.36 0.66 37.42
C PHE A 292 -14.54 -0.17 38.69
N ASN A 293 -15.34 0.35 39.62
CA ASN A 293 -15.67 -0.37 40.85
C ASN A 293 -16.38 -1.71 40.54
N LYS A 294 -15.76 -2.83 40.95
CA LYS A 294 -16.27 -4.17 40.65
C LYS A 294 -17.69 -4.43 41.15
N ARG A 295 -18.08 -3.90 42.31
CA ARG A 295 -19.46 -4.08 42.85
C ARG A 295 -20.48 -3.44 41.92
N MET A 296 -20.20 -2.22 41.45
CA MET A 296 -21.03 -1.54 40.47
C MET A 296 -21.09 -2.31 39.15
N LEU A 297 -19.95 -2.81 38.65
CA LEU A 297 -19.92 -3.63 37.43
C LEU A 297 -20.73 -4.92 37.55
N HIS A 298 -20.75 -5.59 38.71
CA HIS A 298 -21.63 -6.76 38.91
C HIS A 298 -23.11 -6.40 38.75
N HIS A 299 -23.54 -5.24 39.27
CA HIS A 299 -24.92 -4.79 39.10
C HIS A 299 -25.24 -4.48 37.62
N ILE A 300 -24.33 -3.78 36.94
CA ILE A 300 -24.47 -3.43 35.52
C ILE A 300 -24.50 -4.70 34.67
N TYR A 301 -23.55 -5.61 34.88
CA TYR A 301 -23.49 -6.90 34.19
C TYR A 301 -24.79 -7.68 34.37
N ASN A 302 -25.22 -7.92 35.61
CA ASN A 302 -26.44 -8.69 35.90
C ASN A 302 -27.70 -8.05 35.30
N SER A 303 -27.80 -6.72 35.32
CA SER A 303 -28.89 -5.98 34.68
C SER A 303 -28.92 -6.21 33.16
N ASN A 304 -27.76 -6.12 32.49
CA ASN A 304 -27.64 -6.37 31.06
C ASN A 304 -27.91 -7.85 30.70
N VAL A 305 -27.43 -8.81 31.48
CA VAL A 305 -27.76 -10.23 31.30
C VAL A 305 -29.26 -10.47 31.40
N SER A 306 -29.92 -9.87 32.39
CA SER A 306 -31.37 -9.96 32.56
C SER A 306 -32.12 -9.37 31.35
N LEU A 307 -31.63 -8.25 30.81
CA LEU A 307 -32.20 -7.62 29.62
C LEU A 307 -32.08 -8.53 28.39
N ILE A 308 -30.90 -9.13 28.16
CA ILE A 308 -30.68 -10.10 27.07
C ILE A 308 -31.63 -11.29 27.22
N ARG A 309 -31.77 -11.85 28.42
CA ARG A 309 -32.68 -12.98 28.70
C ARG A 309 -34.14 -12.62 28.44
N LYS A 310 -34.59 -11.40 28.78
CA LYS A 310 -35.94 -10.93 28.46
C LYS A 310 -36.17 -10.87 26.95
N MET A 311 -35.20 -10.34 26.20
CA MET A 311 -35.27 -10.31 24.74
C MET A 311 -35.30 -11.72 24.12
N GLN A 312 -34.48 -12.64 24.61
CA GLN A 312 -34.47 -14.04 24.18
C GLN A 312 -35.84 -14.72 24.37
N LYS A 313 -36.55 -14.37 25.45
CA LYS A 313 -37.90 -14.87 25.74
C LYS A 313 -39.02 -14.14 24.98
N GLY A 314 -38.70 -13.11 24.18
CA GLY A 314 -39.69 -12.31 23.46
C GLY A 314 -40.60 -11.46 24.35
N LEU A 315 -40.18 -11.17 25.59
CA LEU A 315 -40.96 -10.35 26.52
C LEU A 315 -40.91 -8.87 26.12
N GLN A 316 -42.00 -8.14 26.38
CA GLN A 316 -42.00 -6.70 26.14
C GLN A 316 -41.05 -5.98 27.11
N LEU A 317 -40.27 -5.05 26.55
CA LEU A 317 -39.37 -4.18 27.29
C LEU A 317 -40.11 -2.91 27.71
N SER A 318 -39.86 -2.44 28.92
CA SER A 318 -40.30 -1.12 29.38
C SER A 318 -39.54 0.01 28.66
N ASP A 319 -40.09 1.22 28.67
CA ASP A 319 -39.43 2.39 28.06
C ASP A 319 -38.02 2.65 28.61
N ARG A 320 -37.81 2.33 29.89
CA ARG A 320 -36.50 2.40 30.54
C ARG A 320 -35.54 1.36 29.95
N GLU A 321 -35.98 0.12 29.82
CA GLU A 321 -35.17 -0.97 29.27
C GLU A 321 -34.84 -0.76 27.78
N ILE A 322 -35.72 -0.09 27.03
CA ILE A 322 -35.44 0.32 25.65
C ILE A 322 -34.29 1.32 25.59
N LYS A 323 -34.23 2.27 26.54
CA LYS A 323 -33.09 3.20 26.66
C LYS A 323 -31.82 2.47 27.11
N ASP A 324 -31.93 1.57 28.08
CA ASP A 324 -30.78 0.78 28.56
C ASP A 324 -30.16 -0.08 27.44
N LEU A 325 -30.97 -0.49 26.45
CA LEU A 325 -30.52 -1.26 25.29
C LEU A 325 -29.49 -0.52 24.42
N GLU A 326 -29.54 0.82 24.38
CA GLU A 326 -28.57 1.63 23.63
C GLU A 326 -27.15 1.52 24.23
N HIS A 327 -27.09 1.33 25.55
CA HIS A 327 -25.86 1.20 26.33
C HIS A 327 -25.42 -0.24 26.55
N LEU A 328 -26.23 -1.23 26.17
CA LEU A 328 -25.96 -2.65 26.43
C LEU A 328 -24.60 -3.08 25.90
N SER A 329 -24.30 -2.76 24.63
CA SER A 329 -23.05 -3.19 24.00
C SER A 329 -21.82 -2.54 24.64
N SER A 330 -21.89 -1.24 24.95
CA SER A 330 -20.81 -0.54 25.65
C SER A 330 -20.61 -1.07 27.07
N ASN A 331 -21.69 -1.35 27.80
CA ASN A 331 -21.64 -1.87 29.16
C ASN A 331 -21.02 -3.28 29.18
N MET A 332 -21.46 -4.17 28.30
CA MET A 332 -20.93 -5.54 28.20
C MET A 332 -19.45 -5.54 27.80
N MET A 333 -19.04 -4.62 26.90
CA MET A 333 -17.63 -4.42 26.57
C MET A 333 -16.84 -3.94 27.79
N ILE A 334 -17.29 -2.91 28.51
CA ILE A 334 -16.62 -2.41 29.72
C ILE A 334 -16.48 -3.51 30.78
N CYS A 335 -17.53 -4.31 31.01
CA CYS A 335 -17.48 -5.45 31.92
C CYS A 335 -16.40 -6.46 31.49
N TYR A 336 -16.34 -6.82 30.20
CA TYR A 336 -15.31 -7.72 29.68
C TYR A 336 -13.90 -7.15 29.90
N LEU A 337 -13.69 -5.86 29.61
CA LEU A 337 -12.41 -5.18 29.81
C LEU A 337 -11.98 -5.11 31.29
N ASN A 338 -12.93 -5.29 32.22
CA ASN A 338 -12.71 -5.28 33.67
C ASN A 338 -12.75 -6.70 34.28
N GLY A 339 -12.59 -7.76 33.49
CA GLY A 339 -12.43 -9.14 33.96
C GLY A 339 -13.72 -9.97 34.07
N PHE A 340 -14.82 -9.53 33.45
CA PHE A 340 -16.04 -10.32 33.33
C PHE A 340 -16.01 -11.10 32.01
N ASP A 341 -15.27 -12.20 31.97
CA ASP A 341 -14.95 -12.93 30.74
C ASP A 341 -16.19 -13.35 29.93
N GLU A 342 -17.27 -13.73 30.61
CA GLU A 342 -18.53 -14.15 29.98
C GLU A 342 -19.26 -13.02 29.24
N ALA A 343 -18.99 -11.76 29.57
CA ALA A 343 -19.71 -10.61 29.00
C ALA A 343 -19.55 -10.52 27.48
N LYS A 344 -18.36 -10.83 26.96
CA LYS A 344 -18.11 -10.85 25.52
C LYS A 344 -18.92 -11.94 24.82
N ASN A 345 -18.97 -13.15 25.38
CA ASN A 345 -19.71 -14.27 24.78
C ASN A 345 -21.21 -13.98 24.76
N GLN A 346 -21.76 -13.47 25.87
CA GLN A 346 -23.17 -13.08 25.93
C GLN A 346 -23.51 -11.95 24.94
N LEU A 347 -22.61 -10.98 24.75
CA LEU A 347 -22.79 -9.94 23.74
C LEU A 347 -22.82 -10.51 22.32
N ILE A 348 -21.93 -11.46 22.00
CA ILE A 348 -21.89 -12.14 20.71
C ILE A 348 -23.18 -12.92 20.46
N GLU A 349 -23.65 -13.68 21.44
CA GLU A 349 -24.91 -14.45 21.37
C GLU A 349 -26.13 -13.54 21.20
N ALA A 350 -26.12 -12.34 21.79
CA ALA A 350 -27.20 -11.37 21.65
C ALA A 350 -27.28 -10.72 20.26
N LYS A 351 -26.27 -10.89 19.39
CA LYS A 351 -26.19 -10.26 18.06
C LYS A 351 -27.48 -10.35 17.23
N PRO A 352 -28.15 -11.52 17.08
CA PRO A 352 -29.38 -11.61 16.27
C PRO A 352 -30.48 -10.70 16.82
N LEU A 353 -30.62 -10.64 18.15
CA LEU A 353 -31.64 -9.86 18.84
C LEU A 353 -31.37 -8.35 18.69
N LEU A 354 -30.12 -7.94 18.85
CA LEU A 354 -29.70 -6.54 18.68
C LEU A 354 -29.87 -6.06 17.24
N LYS A 355 -29.68 -6.96 16.25
CA LYS A 355 -29.90 -6.66 14.83
C LYS A 355 -31.38 -6.43 14.50
N THR A 356 -32.28 -7.13 15.19
CA THR A 356 -33.74 -7.00 15.00
C THR A 356 -34.39 -5.89 15.83
N ALA A 357 -33.61 -5.20 16.68
CA ALA A 357 -34.14 -4.12 17.50
C ALA A 357 -34.70 -2.98 16.64
N LYS A 358 -35.84 -2.41 17.05
CA LYS A 358 -36.49 -1.29 16.33
C LYS A 358 -35.57 -0.08 16.20
N ASN A 359 -34.78 0.19 17.22
CA ASN A 359 -33.79 1.27 17.21
C ASN A 359 -32.48 0.81 16.56
N LYS A 360 -32.18 1.36 15.38
CA LYS A 360 -30.96 1.04 14.62
C LYS A 360 -29.67 1.38 15.36
N MET A 361 -29.70 2.33 16.31
CA MET A 361 -28.52 2.71 17.11
C MET A 361 -27.98 1.55 17.95
N VAL A 362 -28.85 0.64 18.38
CA VAL A 362 -28.47 -0.55 19.16
C VAL A 362 -27.48 -1.43 18.40
N TYR A 363 -27.78 -1.70 17.11
CA TYR A 363 -26.90 -2.52 16.28
C TYR A 363 -25.63 -1.79 15.85
N ILE A 364 -25.65 -0.45 15.75
CA ILE A 364 -24.46 0.36 15.51
C ILE A 364 -23.52 0.27 16.72
N SER A 365 -24.04 0.50 17.92
CA SER A 365 -23.33 0.35 19.21
C SER A 365 -22.71 -1.03 19.36
N PHE A 366 -23.41 -2.09 18.97
CA PHE A 366 -22.87 -3.46 18.91
C PHE A 366 -21.65 -3.58 17.98
N LYS A 367 -21.76 -3.05 16.75
CA LYS A 367 -20.66 -3.11 15.77
C LYS A 367 -19.43 -2.36 16.26
N GLU A 368 -19.61 -1.20 16.90
CA GLU A 368 -18.53 -0.40 17.49
C GLU A 368 -17.84 -1.17 18.63
N ALA A 369 -18.60 -1.66 19.61
CA ALA A 369 -18.06 -2.42 20.74
C ALA A 369 -17.26 -3.64 20.26
N MET A 370 -17.81 -4.40 19.31
CA MET A 370 -17.12 -5.55 18.74
C MET A 370 -15.89 -5.17 17.88
N ARG A 371 -15.84 -3.96 17.29
CA ARG A 371 -14.66 -3.47 16.56
C ARG A 371 -13.51 -3.19 17.52
N ILE A 372 -13.78 -2.48 18.61
CA ILE A 372 -12.80 -2.18 19.67
C ILE A 372 -12.24 -3.49 20.25
N LEU A 373 -13.11 -4.43 20.63
CA LEU A 373 -12.71 -5.74 21.15
C LEU A 373 -11.89 -6.58 20.16
N ARG A 374 -12.07 -6.38 18.85
CA ARG A 374 -11.26 -7.05 17.82
C ARG A 374 -9.88 -6.42 17.71
N LYS A 375 -9.78 -5.08 17.68
CA LYS A 375 -8.48 -4.38 17.61
C LYS A 375 -7.56 -4.80 18.75
N MET A 376 -8.09 -4.84 19.97
CA MET A 376 -7.34 -5.32 21.15
C MET A 376 -6.83 -6.76 21.08
N LYS A 377 -7.43 -7.64 20.27
CA LYS A 377 -6.99 -9.04 20.17
C LYS A 377 -5.70 -9.15 19.35
N TYR A 378 -5.45 -8.22 18.42
CA TYR A 378 -4.32 -8.31 17.49
C TYR A 378 -2.98 -7.84 18.10
N ASP A 379 -2.98 -7.14 19.24
CA ASP A 379 -1.74 -6.74 19.93
C ASP A 379 -1.22 -7.75 20.96
N ASN A 380 -2.04 -8.72 21.36
CA ASN A 380 -1.63 -9.79 22.30
C ASN A 380 -1.00 -11.01 21.59
N ASN A 381 -0.72 -10.89 20.29
CA ASN A 381 0.03 -11.85 19.47
C ASN A 381 1.21 -11.12 18.85
#